data_AF-A0A9P7XJA9-F1
#
_entry.id   AF-A0A9P7XJA9-F1
#
_cell.length_a   1.000
_cell.length_b   1.000
_cell.length_c   1.000
_cell.angle_alpha   90.00
_cell.angle_beta   90.00
_cell.angle_gamma   90.00
#
_symmetry.space_group_name_H-M   'P 1'
#
loop_
_entity.id
_entity.type
_entity.pdbx_description
1 polymer ?
#
loop_
_entity_poly.entity_id
_entity_poly.type
_entity_poly.pdbx_seq_one_letter_code
_entity_poly.pdbx_strand_id
1 'polypeptide(L)'
;MSKRIPTRDIAASLTPPHGSSSLSDSQLVNEEAYGVDLQNRQFIWYILKDLDNKASFELRISYPATSPADFDMSVWTLEEAQERLPTSIDLLDHFPQNTMFARIKATYTGVSYLSNGMSPSPETLPVPFNLVLERLYFMIPYQALKLAAVIAVVVVGGLGYVVPRVHCALIEISAQGSKSKKAE
;
A
#
# COMPACT_ATOMS: atom_id res chain seq x y z
N MET A 1 27.35 -26.62 -42.88
CA MET A 1 26.50 -27.81 -42.63
C MET A 1 27.01 -28.52 -41.38
N SER A 2 26.39 -28.27 -40.22
CA SER A 2 26.55 -29.14 -39.05
C SER A 2 25.31 -28.96 -38.16
N LYS A 3 24.50 -30.01 -38.09
CA LYS A 3 23.29 -30.14 -37.27
C LYS A 3 23.69 -30.57 -35.86
N ARG A 4 23.20 -29.86 -34.84
CA ARG A 4 22.78 -30.46 -33.55
C ARG A 4 21.54 -29.71 -33.04
N ILE A 5 20.53 -30.47 -32.68
CA ILE A 5 19.30 -30.10 -31.95
C ILE A 5 19.32 -30.94 -30.63
N PRO A 6 18.37 -30.77 -29.70
CA PRO A 6 18.26 -29.81 -28.60
C PRO A 6 18.40 -30.48 -27.21
N THR A 7 18.48 -29.69 -26.14
CA THR A 7 18.01 -30.16 -24.83
C THR A 7 17.26 -29.04 -24.10
N ARG A 8 16.00 -29.36 -23.75
CA ARG A 8 15.11 -28.59 -22.88
C ARG A 8 15.66 -28.59 -21.44
N ASP A 9 15.31 -27.55 -20.68
CA ASP A 9 14.63 -27.65 -19.38
C ASP A 9 14.86 -26.36 -18.58
N ILE A 10 13.92 -25.41 -18.60
CA ILE A 10 13.73 -24.48 -17.47
C ILE A 10 12.24 -24.15 -17.32
N ALA A 11 11.69 -24.72 -16.25
CA ALA A 11 10.61 -24.25 -15.37
C ALA A 11 9.43 -23.46 -15.97
N ALA A 12 8.27 -24.11 -15.93
CA ALA A 12 6.98 -23.43 -15.87
C ALA A 12 6.92 -22.59 -14.57
N SER A 13 6.92 -21.26 -14.72
CA SER A 13 6.49 -20.35 -13.66
C SER A 13 4.97 -20.22 -13.71
N LEU A 14 4.31 -20.77 -12.70
CA LEU A 14 2.89 -20.55 -12.43
C LEU A 14 2.71 -19.13 -11.92
N THR A 15 2.25 -18.22 -12.78
CA THR A 15 1.68 -16.95 -12.33
C THR A 15 0.22 -17.17 -11.94
N PRO A 16 -0.21 -16.74 -10.73
CA PRO A 16 -1.63 -16.63 -10.43
C PRO A 16 -2.19 -15.36 -11.10
N PRO A 17 -3.44 -15.39 -11.62
CA PRO A 17 -4.08 -14.21 -12.16
C PRO A 17 -4.67 -13.41 -11.00
N HIS A 18 -3.89 -12.52 -10.42
CA HIS A 18 -4.43 -11.46 -9.56
C HIS A 18 -4.15 -10.12 -10.24
N GLY A 19 -5.22 -9.54 -10.77
CA GLY A 19 -5.24 -8.19 -11.31
C GLY A 19 -4.97 -7.18 -10.21
N SER A 20 -3.70 -6.93 -9.94
CA SER A 20 -3.23 -5.63 -9.53
C SER A 20 -3.32 -4.75 -10.77
N SER A 21 -4.27 -3.83 -10.81
CA SER A 21 -4.27 -2.73 -11.77
C SER A 21 -3.03 -1.91 -11.47
N SER A 22 -1.90 -2.23 -12.12
CA SER A 22 -0.75 -1.36 -12.12
C SER A 22 -1.18 -0.09 -12.85
N LEU A 23 -1.31 1.00 -12.10
CA LEU A 23 -1.46 2.36 -12.62
C LEU A 23 -0.16 2.76 -13.34
N SER A 24 0.14 2.10 -14.46
CA SER A 24 1.32 2.34 -15.29
C SER A 24 1.10 3.47 -16.31
N ASP A 25 -0.13 3.96 -16.47
CA ASP A 25 -0.48 5.06 -17.38
C ASP A 25 -1.00 6.28 -16.60
N SER A 26 -0.28 6.68 -15.56
CA SER A 26 -0.37 8.05 -15.06
C SER A 26 0.47 8.90 -16.00
N GLN A 27 -0.12 9.40 -17.09
CA GLN A 27 0.52 10.45 -17.89
C GLN A 27 0.87 11.60 -16.94
N LEU A 28 2.17 11.77 -16.70
CA LEU A 28 2.75 12.94 -16.09
C LEU A 28 2.30 14.15 -16.91
N VAL A 29 1.41 14.96 -16.33
CA VAL A 29 1.30 16.37 -16.71
C VAL A 29 2.58 17.04 -16.22
N ASN A 30 3.68 16.75 -16.92
CA ASN A 30 4.94 17.48 -16.84
C ASN A 30 5.05 18.27 -18.15
N GLU A 31 4.13 19.21 -18.37
CA GLU A 31 4.33 20.25 -19.38
C GLU A 31 4.79 21.52 -18.69
N GLU A 32 6.07 21.82 -18.91
CA GLU A 32 6.69 23.14 -18.84
C GLU A 32 6.61 23.86 -17.48
N ALA A 33 7.37 23.33 -16.51
CA ALA A 33 7.84 24.13 -15.39
C ALA A 33 8.78 25.24 -15.90
N TYR A 34 8.20 26.42 -16.12
CA TYR A 34 8.91 27.69 -16.23
C TYR A 34 9.89 27.82 -15.05
N GLY A 35 11.19 27.91 -15.37
CA GLY A 35 12.23 28.05 -14.37
C GLY A 35 12.20 29.42 -13.72
N VAL A 36 11.74 29.48 -12.47
CA VAL A 36 12.21 30.43 -11.45
C VAL A 36 12.06 29.77 -10.07
N ASP A 37 13.19 29.69 -9.34
CA ASP A 37 13.39 29.34 -7.93
C ASP A 37 13.44 27.86 -7.47
N LEU A 38 14.69 27.36 -7.40
CA LEU A 38 15.17 26.10 -6.84
C LEU A 38 15.11 26.03 -5.29
N GLN A 39 13.98 26.40 -4.68
CA GLN A 39 13.71 26.13 -3.25
C GLN A 39 12.29 25.63 -2.97
N ASN A 40 11.40 25.63 -3.95
CA ASN A 40 10.03 25.21 -3.70
C ASN A 40 9.96 23.68 -3.67
N ARG A 41 9.85 23.12 -2.47
CA ARG A 41 9.65 21.68 -2.19
C ARG A 41 8.48 21.16 -3.04
N GLN A 42 8.79 20.63 -4.21
CA GLN A 42 7.80 20.40 -5.26
C GLN A 42 6.83 19.30 -4.83
N PHE A 43 5.56 19.68 -4.77
CA PHE A 43 4.48 18.73 -4.60
C PHE A 43 4.14 18.15 -5.97
N ILE A 44 3.89 16.85 -6.02
CA ILE A 44 3.41 16.16 -7.22
C ILE A 44 1.93 15.87 -7.04
N TRP A 45 1.14 16.21 -8.06
CA TRP A 45 -0.29 15.92 -8.10
C TRP A 45 -0.55 14.66 -8.92
N TYR A 46 -1.43 13.82 -8.41
CA TYR A 46 -1.87 12.57 -9.02
C TYR A 46 -3.39 12.58 -9.15
N ILE A 47 -3.88 12.05 -10.26
CA ILE A 47 -5.31 11.93 -10.55
C ILE A 47 -5.73 10.50 -10.21
N LEU A 48 -6.66 10.36 -9.28
CA LEU A 48 -7.24 9.07 -8.87
C LEU A 48 -8.52 8.86 -9.69
N LYS A 49 -8.45 7.97 -10.69
CA LYS A 49 -9.55 7.67 -11.61
C LYS A 49 -10.30 6.41 -11.20
N ASP A 50 -11.49 6.24 -11.78
CA ASP A 50 -12.32 5.03 -11.67
C ASP A 50 -12.69 4.64 -10.23
N LEU A 51 -12.87 5.64 -9.37
CA LEU A 51 -13.34 5.44 -8.01
C LEU A 51 -14.84 5.15 -7.99
N ASP A 52 -15.21 4.07 -7.33
CA ASP A 52 -16.60 3.70 -7.07
C ASP A 52 -17.13 4.51 -5.87
N ASN A 53 -18.12 5.37 -6.08
CA ASN A 53 -18.70 6.22 -5.04
C ASN A 53 -19.29 5.47 -3.85
N LYS A 54 -19.53 4.16 -3.98
CA LYS A 54 -20.05 3.29 -2.92
C LYS A 54 -18.97 2.49 -2.21
N ALA A 55 -17.71 2.69 -2.61
CA ALA A 55 -16.56 1.98 -2.06
C ALA A 55 -15.69 2.91 -1.23
N SER A 56 -14.96 2.32 -0.29
CA SER A 56 -13.88 2.99 0.42
C SER A 56 -12.55 2.56 -0.18
N PHE A 57 -11.60 3.47 -0.24
CA PHE A 57 -10.27 3.23 -0.77
C PHE A 57 -9.21 3.67 0.23
N GLU A 58 -8.06 3.00 0.17
CA GLU A 58 -6.86 3.33 0.92
C GLU A 58 -5.76 3.70 -0.09
N LEU A 59 -5.20 4.90 0.04
CA LEU A 59 -4.04 5.34 -0.72
C LEU A 59 -2.79 5.11 0.12
N ARG A 60 -1.83 4.36 -0.41
CA ARG A 60 -0.59 3.96 0.28
C ARG A 60 0.63 4.37 -0.54
N ILE A 61 1.65 4.84 0.16
CA ILE A 61 2.97 5.10 -0.42
C ILE A 61 3.87 3.90 -0.12
N SER A 62 4.42 3.30 -1.17
CA SER A 62 5.42 2.24 -1.06
C SER A 62 6.78 2.81 -1.47
N TYR A 63 7.72 2.76 -0.54
CA TYR A 63 9.01 3.40 -0.67
C TYR A 63 10.13 2.39 -0.30
N PRO A 64 11.18 2.20 -1.13
CA PRO A 64 12.21 1.18 -0.92
C PRO A 64 13.12 1.38 0.31
N ALA A 65 12.93 2.43 1.12
CA ALA A 65 13.70 2.73 2.33
C ALA A 65 15.23 2.82 2.12
N THR A 66 15.71 2.93 0.88
CA THR A 66 17.13 3.06 0.54
C THR A 66 17.69 4.44 0.89
N SER A 67 16.83 5.40 1.18
CA SER A 67 17.19 6.74 1.60
C SER A 67 16.15 7.27 2.59
N PRO A 68 16.53 7.86 3.72
CA PRO A 68 15.57 8.47 4.63
C PRO A 68 14.79 9.58 3.92
N ALA A 69 13.46 9.47 3.95
CA ALA A 69 12.55 10.43 3.34
C ALA A 69 11.25 10.51 4.15
N ASP A 70 10.75 11.73 4.29
CA ASP A 70 9.45 12.04 4.88
C ASP A 70 8.45 12.33 3.76
N PHE A 71 7.23 11.83 3.94
CA PHE A 71 6.15 12.00 2.97
C PHE A 71 5.01 12.80 3.60
N ASP A 72 4.60 13.85 2.91
CA ASP A 72 3.37 14.60 3.19
C ASP A 72 2.37 14.30 2.08
N MET A 73 1.20 13.76 2.45
CA MET A 73 0.17 13.28 1.54
C MET A 73 -1.17 13.87 1.91
N SER A 74 -1.90 14.33 0.90
CA SER A 74 -3.22 14.90 1.07
C SER A 74 -4.08 14.55 -0.14
N VAL A 75 -5.36 14.28 0.12
CA VAL A 75 -6.34 13.84 -0.89
C VAL A 75 -7.51 14.81 -0.87
N TRP A 76 -8.01 15.16 -2.05
CA TRP A 76 -9.13 16.09 -2.23
C TRP A 76 -10.10 15.62 -3.28
N THR A 77 -11.33 16.12 -3.18
CA THR A 77 -12.30 16.05 -4.26
C THR A 77 -11.91 16.98 -5.41
N LEU A 78 -12.60 16.84 -6.54
CA LEU A 78 -12.42 17.71 -7.70
C LEU A 78 -12.63 19.18 -7.35
N GLU A 79 -13.67 19.50 -6.58
CA GLU A 79 -14.03 20.85 -6.16
C GLU A 79 -12.97 21.45 -5.22
N GLU A 80 -12.57 20.67 -4.20
CA GLU A 80 -11.52 21.07 -3.25
C GLU A 80 -10.15 21.27 -3.92
N ALA A 81 -9.85 20.48 -4.96
CA ALA A 81 -8.62 20.61 -5.74
C ALA A 81 -8.65 21.90 -6.60
N GLN A 82 -9.79 22.21 -7.22
CA GLN A 82 -9.98 23.41 -8.03
C GLN A 82 -9.74 24.70 -7.22
N GLU A 83 -10.17 24.74 -5.96
CA GLU A 83 -9.94 25.89 -5.07
C GLU A 83 -8.46 26.13 -4.74
N ARG A 84 -7.62 25.09 -4.84
CA ARG A 84 -6.20 25.15 -4.46
C ARG A 84 -5.24 25.25 -5.64
N LEU A 85 -5.71 24.92 -6.84
CA LEU A 85 -4.93 25.04 -8.06
C LEU A 85 -5.10 26.44 -8.66
N PRO A 86 -4.08 26.96 -9.35
CA PRO A 86 -4.19 28.24 -10.02
C PRO A 86 -5.35 28.23 -11.02
N THR A 87 -6.09 29.34 -11.06
CA THR A 87 -7.35 29.52 -11.81
C THR A 87 -7.22 29.32 -13.33
N SER A 88 -6.00 29.14 -13.85
CA SER A 88 -5.73 28.91 -15.27
C SER A 88 -6.17 27.53 -15.78
N ILE A 89 -6.46 26.57 -14.90
CA ILE A 89 -6.91 25.23 -15.28
C ILE A 89 -8.32 25.02 -14.73
N ASP A 90 -9.29 24.81 -15.61
CA ASP A 90 -10.66 24.44 -15.21
C ASP A 90 -10.78 22.91 -15.15
N LEU A 91 -10.58 22.34 -13.97
CA LEU A 91 -10.64 20.88 -13.79
C LEU A 91 -12.05 20.32 -13.95
N LEU A 92 -13.08 21.12 -13.65
CA LEU A 92 -14.48 20.69 -13.67
C LEU A 92 -14.94 20.33 -15.08
N ASP A 93 -14.40 21.00 -16.09
CA ASP A 93 -14.71 20.73 -17.50
C ASP A 93 -13.96 19.50 -18.05
N HIS A 94 -12.84 19.11 -17.44
CA HIS A 94 -11.94 18.08 -17.96
C HIS A 94 -12.10 16.73 -17.27
N PHE A 95 -12.60 16.70 -16.03
CA PHE A 95 -12.65 15.49 -15.21
C PHE A 95 -14.07 15.19 -14.71
N PRO A 96 -14.47 13.90 -14.66
CA PRO A 96 -15.75 13.54 -14.08
C PRO A 96 -15.76 13.85 -12.57
N GLN A 97 -16.95 14.17 -12.02
CA GLN A 97 -17.15 14.54 -10.60
C GLN A 97 -16.63 13.50 -9.60
N ASN A 98 -16.52 12.23 -9.99
CA ASN A 98 -16.01 11.15 -9.13
C ASN A 98 -14.47 11.05 -9.11
N THR A 99 -13.78 12.03 -9.70
CA THR A 99 -12.31 12.09 -9.72
C THR A 99 -11.82 12.69 -8.41
N MET A 100 -10.86 12.02 -7.78
CA MET A 100 -10.13 12.57 -6.64
C MET A 100 -8.69 12.90 -7.03
N PHE A 101 -8.08 13.80 -6.29
CA PHE A 101 -6.71 14.22 -6.51
C PHE A 101 -5.88 13.95 -5.27
N ALA A 102 -4.69 13.42 -5.45
CA ALA A 102 -3.72 13.25 -4.39
C ALA A 102 -2.52 14.16 -4.63
N ARG A 103 -2.12 14.95 -3.64
CA ARG A 103 -0.87 15.71 -3.66
C ARG A 103 0.10 15.08 -2.67
N ILE A 104 1.28 14.83 -3.17
CA ILE A 104 2.32 14.14 -2.42
C ILE A 104 3.60 14.93 -2.51
N LYS A 105 4.25 15.06 -1.37
CA LYS A 105 5.56 15.65 -1.25
C LYS A 105 6.47 14.70 -0.52
N ALA A 106 7.54 14.31 -1.20
CA ALA A 106 8.62 13.56 -0.61
C ALA A 106 9.75 14.52 -0.29
N THR A 107 10.22 14.53 0.95
CA THR A 107 11.33 15.34 1.41
C THR A 107 12.43 14.40 1.89
N TYR A 108 13.62 14.49 1.29
CA TYR A 108 14.77 13.73 1.79
C TYR A 108 15.12 14.21 3.21
N THR A 109 15.26 13.29 4.16
CA THR A 109 15.52 13.58 5.58
C THR A 109 16.82 12.96 6.09
N GLY A 110 17.71 12.58 5.18
CA GLY A 110 19.00 12.00 5.54
C GLY A 110 20.02 13.00 6.04
N VAL A 111 21.16 12.45 6.46
CA VAL A 111 22.34 13.25 6.75
C VAL A 111 22.76 14.01 5.50
N SER A 112 22.78 15.34 5.61
CA SER A 112 23.23 16.22 4.55
C SER A 112 24.64 15.82 4.13
N TYR A 113 24.80 15.42 2.86
CA TYR A 113 26.12 15.25 2.31
C TYR A 113 26.63 16.66 2.01
N LEU A 114 27.76 17.03 2.62
CA LEU A 114 28.49 18.25 2.26
C LEU A 114 28.72 18.23 0.75
N SER A 115 27.92 18.99 0.02
CA SER A 115 28.07 19.12 -1.42
C SER A 115 29.32 19.96 -1.64
N ASN A 116 30.34 19.37 -2.27
CA ASN A 116 31.56 20.07 -2.66
C ASN A 116 31.33 21.04 -3.84
N GLY A 117 30.12 21.57 -4.02
CA GLY A 117 29.76 22.56 -5.05
C GLY A 117 29.74 22.04 -6.49
N MET A 118 30.11 20.77 -6.73
CA MET A 118 30.25 20.20 -8.07
C MET A 118 29.17 19.17 -8.44
N SER A 119 28.30 18.81 -7.49
CA SER A 119 27.17 17.90 -7.73
C SER A 119 25.93 18.38 -6.99
N PRO A 120 24.72 18.20 -7.57
CA PRO A 120 23.48 18.53 -6.89
C PRO A 120 23.45 17.84 -5.53
N SER A 121 23.07 18.58 -4.48
CA SER A 121 22.90 18.01 -3.15
C SER A 121 21.90 16.85 -3.26
N PRO A 122 22.15 15.70 -2.64
CA PRO A 122 21.20 14.57 -2.67
C PRO A 122 19.81 14.93 -2.12
N GLU A 123 19.72 16.01 -1.32
CA GLU A 123 18.48 16.60 -0.85
C GLU A 123 17.58 17.15 -1.97
N THR A 124 18.16 17.49 -3.13
CA THR A 124 17.41 17.99 -4.29
C THR A 124 17.06 16.88 -5.28
N LEU A 125 17.50 15.64 -5.04
CA LEU A 125 17.14 14.53 -5.91
C LEU A 125 15.71 14.06 -5.60
N PRO A 126 14.92 13.72 -6.64
CA PRO A 126 13.58 13.19 -6.44
C PRO A 126 13.66 11.83 -5.73
N VAL A 127 12.86 11.66 -4.68
CA VAL A 127 12.76 10.39 -3.95
C VAL A 127 11.84 9.46 -4.75
N PRO A 128 12.30 8.29 -5.21
CA PRO A 128 11.46 7.37 -5.95
C PRO A 128 10.49 6.67 -5.00
N PHE A 129 9.19 6.73 -5.27
CA PHE A 129 8.16 6.01 -4.54
C PHE A 129 7.08 5.49 -5.49
N ASN A 130 6.35 4.49 -5.05
CA ASN A 130 5.19 3.94 -5.74
C ASN A 130 3.91 4.30 -4.98
N LEU A 131 2.85 4.62 -5.72
CA LEU A 131 1.52 4.78 -5.16
C LEU A 131 0.68 3.55 -5.41
N VAL A 132 0.05 3.08 -4.35
CA VAL A 132 -0.84 1.93 -4.38
C VAL A 132 -2.19 2.39 -3.86
N LEU A 133 -3.21 2.25 -4.70
CA LEU A 133 -4.58 2.53 -4.34
C LEU A 133 -5.32 1.19 -4.20
N GLU A 134 -5.81 0.88 -3.00
CA GLU A 134 -6.49 -0.37 -2.70
C GLU A 134 -7.94 -0.13 -2.29
N ARG A 135 -8.87 -0.95 -2.79
CA ARG A 135 -10.26 -0.93 -2.31
C ARG A 135 -10.35 -1.63 -0.95
N LEU A 136 -11.00 -0.97 -0.01
CA LEU A 136 -11.30 -1.50 1.31
C LEU A 136 -12.64 -2.25 1.29
N TYR A 137 -12.64 -3.46 1.85
CA TYR A 137 -13.84 -4.27 2.08
C TYR A 137 -14.07 -4.36 3.59
N PHE A 138 -15.23 -3.90 4.08
CA PHE A 138 -15.51 -3.82 5.52
C PHE A 138 -14.43 -3.06 6.31
N MET A 139 -13.90 -1.97 5.73
CA MET A 139 -12.78 -1.19 6.30
C MET A 139 -11.44 -1.97 6.41
N ILE A 140 -11.31 -3.12 5.75
CA ILE A 140 -10.11 -3.94 5.73
C ILE A 140 -9.58 -4.01 4.29
N PRO A 141 -8.27 -3.83 4.05
CA PRO A 141 -7.72 -3.99 2.71
C PRO A 141 -7.89 -5.43 2.24
N TYR A 142 -8.16 -5.61 0.95
CA TYR A 142 -8.46 -6.92 0.38
C TYR A 142 -7.40 -7.99 0.73
N GLN A 143 -6.12 -7.59 0.78
CA GLN A 143 -5.02 -8.48 1.17
C GLN A 143 -5.17 -8.98 2.61
N ALA A 144 -5.58 -8.12 3.54
CA ALA A 144 -5.78 -8.47 4.94
C ALA A 144 -7.06 -9.28 5.18
N LEU A 145 -8.02 -9.27 4.24
CA LEU A 145 -9.24 -10.08 4.35
C LEU A 145 -8.93 -11.59 4.37
N LYS A 146 -7.94 -12.02 3.57
CA LYS A 146 -7.46 -13.42 3.58
C LYS A 146 -6.91 -13.80 4.96
N LEU A 147 -6.13 -12.93 5.59
CA LEU A 147 -5.59 -13.15 6.94
C LEU A 147 -6.70 -13.14 8.00
N ALA A 148 -7.62 -12.18 7.92
CA ALA A 148 -8.75 -12.09 8.84
C ALA A 148 -9.62 -13.35 8.83
N ALA A 149 -9.85 -13.94 7.65
CA ALA A 149 -10.57 -15.21 7.51
C ALA A 149 -9.84 -16.37 8.24
N VAL A 150 -8.52 -16.46 8.11
CA VAL A 150 -7.72 -17.48 8.82
C VAL A 150 -7.79 -17.27 10.33
N ILE A 151 -7.66 -16.03 10.81
CA ILE A 151 -7.80 -15.71 12.24
C ILE A 151 -9.19 -16.12 12.74
N ALA A 152 -10.26 -15.81 11.99
CA ALA A 152 -11.61 -16.18 12.37
C ALA A 152 -11.78 -17.70 12.51
N VAL A 153 -11.25 -18.49 11.58
CA VAL A 153 -11.27 -19.96 11.66
C VAL A 153 -10.52 -20.46 12.90
N VAL A 154 -9.33 -19.93 13.16
CA VAL A 154 -8.53 -20.33 14.33
C VAL A 154 -9.23 -19.96 15.64
N VAL A 155 -9.85 -18.78 15.72
CA VAL A 155 -10.58 -18.33 16.91
C VAL A 155 -11.81 -19.19 17.15
N VAL A 156 -12.63 -19.42 16.11
CA VAL A 156 -13.85 -20.24 16.22
C VAL A 156 -13.50 -21.69 16.54
N GLY A 157 -12.49 -22.26 15.89
CA GLY A 157 -12.04 -23.63 16.17
C GLY A 157 -11.39 -23.77 17.56
N GLY A 158 -10.52 -22.84 17.93
CA GLY A 158 -9.83 -22.84 19.21
C GLY A 158 -10.81 -22.68 20.37
N LEU A 159 -11.60 -21.61 20.38
CA LEU A 159 -12.53 -21.32 21.47
C LEU A 159 -13.75 -22.25 21.45
N GLY A 160 -14.24 -22.63 20.27
CA GLY A 160 -15.43 -23.46 20.14
C GLY A 160 -15.19 -24.96 20.35
N TYR A 161 -13.99 -25.47 20.02
CA TYR A 161 -13.72 -26.91 20.07
C TYR A 161 -12.59 -27.28 21.03
N VAL A 162 -11.44 -26.61 20.92
CA VAL A 162 -10.25 -26.99 21.70
C VAL A 162 -10.43 -26.64 23.17
N VAL A 163 -10.89 -25.42 23.49
CA VAL A 163 -11.06 -24.96 24.87
C VAL A 163 -12.04 -25.85 25.66
N PRO A 164 -13.25 -26.17 25.16
CA PRO A 164 -14.17 -27.06 25.88
C PRO A 164 -13.60 -28.46 26.11
N ARG A 165 -12.91 -29.03 25.11
CA ARG A 165 -12.28 -30.36 25.21
C ARG A 165 -11.23 -30.39 26.32
N VAL A 166 -10.35 -29.39 26.35
CA VAL A 166 -9.31 -29.27 27.39
C VAL A 166 -9.95 -29.06 28.77
N HIS A 167 -10.97 -28.20 28.86
CA HIS A 167 -11.67 -27.95 30.11
C HIS A 167 -12.33 -29.23 30.67
N CYS A 168 -13.00 -30.02 29.83
CA CYS A 168 -13.56 -31.31 30.24
C CYS A 168 -12.48 -32.29 30.72
N ALA A 169 -11.36 -32.41 29.99
CA ALA A 169 -10.26 -33.29 30.39
C ALA A 169 -9.61 -32.87 31.73
N LEU A 170 -9.46 -31.57 31.97
CA LEU A 170 -8.94 -31.05 33.24
C LEU A 170 -9.88 -31.35 34.40
N ILE A 171 -11.20 -31.25 34.20
CA ILE A 171 -12.19 -31.60 35.23
C ILE A 171 -12.06 -33.08 35.60
N GLU A 172 -11.94 -33.98 34.63
CA GLU A 172 -11.78 -35.43 34.87
C GLU A 172 -10.52 -35.74 35.68
N ILE A 173 -9.38 -35.15 35.32
CA ILE A 173 -8.10 -35.33 36.03
C ILE A 173 -8.21 -34.82 37.47
N SER A 174 -8.86 -33.67 37.68
CA SER A 174 -9.05 -33.10 39.00
C SER A 174 -9.93 -33.99 39.91
N ALA A 175 -10.94 -34.64 39.34
CA ALA A 175 -11.82 -35.55 40.06
C ALA A 175 -11.09 -36.84 40.51
N GLN A 176 -10.20 -37.38 39.68
CA GLN A 176 -9.41 -38.57 40.03
C GLN A 176 -8.44 -38.30 41.18
N GLY A 177 -7.76 -37.15 41.19
CA GLY A 177 -6.86 -36.75 42.27
C GLY A 177 -7.55 -36.65 43.64
N SER A 178 -8.82 -36.24 43.66
CA SER A 178 -9.62 -36.15 44.90
C SER A 178 -9.98 -37.51 45.50
N LYS A 179 -10.18 -38.54 44.65
CA LYS A 179 -10.50 -39.91 45.11
C LYS A 179 -9.28 -40.61 45.70
N SER A 180 -8.10 -40.41 45.11
CA SER A 180 -6.86 -41.02 45.60
C SER A 180 -6.51 -40.59 47.03
N LYS A 181 -6.76 -39.34 47.40
CA LYS A 181 -6.49 -38.83 48.76
C LYS A 181 -7.44 -39.35 49.85
N LYS A 182 -8.56 -39.98 49.50
CA LYS A 182 -9.50 -40.56 50.47
C LYS A 182 -9.21 -42.03 50.81
N ALA A 183 -8.32 -42.67 50.06
CA ALA A 183 -7.98 -44.08 50.24
C ALA A 183 -6.72 -44.29 51.11
N GLU A 184 -6.09 -43.20 51.54
CA GLU A 184 -4.95 -43.14 52.47
C GLU A 184 -5.42 -42.61 53.82
#